data_AF-A0A1C0VVL0-F1
#
_entry.id   AF-A0A1C0VVL0-F1
#
_cell.length_a   1.000
_cell.length_b   1.000
_cell.length_c   1.000
_cell.angle_alpha   90.00
_cell.angle_beta   90.00
_cell.angle_gamma   90.00
#
_symmetry.space_group_name_H-M   'P 1'
#
loop_
_entity.id
_entity.type
_entity.pdbx_description
1 polymer ?
#
loop_
_entity_poly.entity_id
_entity_poly.type
_entity_poly.pdbx_seq_one_letter_code
_entity_poly.pdbx_strand_id
1 'polypeptide(L)'
;MWSIKQNLRNRPYQIESILAQGGFGITYKARHLQLNHLVVIKTPNFALQNDPEYPQFVERFIREGQILAQLAQKAHPSIVRVNDLFQEGNIHCLVMDLIVGESLFDAVQKKGAFPESQAIEIISQIGDALTVVHQAGMVHRDAHPANIMLRNRTPAVLIDFGIAGEIIPSTLTSQHPANEAFAPYEQHFDGSREPSVDIYCLAASLYYTITGKKPTTALKRKVQGTALIPPKQHNSKISDYLNNAILQGLALEAKDRPQKMEDFLQLIQTKSSINPSPIPTPQPAISTIPEIVSSPSPAAKPITSATPRIVLNTTPITESRQLTVKLVSAFGVDYRPLQKLLVSGKWKEADLETSKKILEVAGRIKAGWLRVEDIQNFPIEDLRTINQLWLKSSNELYGFSVQKRIYTNVGGSKKYDEKIWEYFGECVGWRVSQEWLKVDDIKFVANAAIGHLPWDVWWKCVNNDGASSLLVRKDL
;
A
#
# COMPACT_ATOMS: atom_id res chain seq x y z
N MET A 1 13.95 -19.18 10.18
CA MET A 1 14.94 -18.60 9.25
C MET A 1 16.12 -19.54 9.17
N TRP A 2 16.66 -19.79 7.98
CA TRP A 2 17.84 -20.63 7.82
C TRP A 2 19.14 -19.84 7.97
N SER A 3 20.17 -20.50 8.50
CA SER A 3 21.48 -19.91 8.70
C SER A 3 22.33 -19.93 7.42
N ILE A 4 23.26 -18.99 7.32
CA ILE A 4 24.27 -19.00 6.25
C ILE A 4 25.09 -20.31 6.34
N LYS A 5 25.38 -20.92 5.19
CA LYS A 5 25.97 -22.25 5.00
C LYS A 5 25.09 -23.44 5.42
N GLN A 6 23.83 -23.22 5.78
CA GLN A 6 22.90 -24.32 6.03
C GLN A 6 22.58 -25.07 4.73
N ASN A 7 22.74 -26.39 4.74
CA ASN A 7 22.24 -27.27 3.68
C ASN A 7 20.77 -27.61 3.93
N LEU A 8 19.95 -27.53 2.88
CA LEU A 8 18.58 -28.02 2.92
C LEU A 8 18.57 -29.55 2.82
N ARG A 9 17.62 -30.19 3.49
CA ARG A 9 17.54 -31.66 3.59
C ARG A 9 16.86 -32.27 2.37
N ASN A 10 15.79 -31.63 1.88
CA ASN A 10 14.94 -32.20 0.83
C ASN A 10 15.42 -31.88 -0.59
N ARG A 11 16.35 -30.93 -0.74
CA ARG A 11 16.93 -30.49 -2.01
C ARG A 11 18.40 -30.12 -1.84
N PRO A 12 19.25 -30.29 -2.87
CA PRO A 12 20.69 -30.06 -2.78
C PRO A 12 21.04 -28.55 -2.83
N TYR A 13 20.44 -27.73 -1.98
CA TYR A 13 20.71 -26.30 -1.87
C TYR A 13 21.44 -25.97 -0.58
N GLN A 14 22.39 -25.05 -0.65
CA GLN A 14 23.04 -24.43 0.51
C GLN A 14 22.77 -22.93 0.53
N ILE A 15 22.36 -22.40 1.68
CA ILE A 15 22.10 -20.97 1.84
C ILE A 15 23.41 -20.18 1.87
N GLU A 16 23.56 -19.19 0.99
CA GLU A 16 24.74 -18.30 0.96
C GLU A 16 24.50 -17.00 1.72
N SER A 17 23.33 -16.39 1.54
CA SER A 17 22.98 -15.14 2.20
C SER A 17 21.46 -14.92 2.21
N ILE A 18 21.02 -14.00 3.07
CA ILE A 18 19.66 -13.45 3.03
C ILE A 18 19.72 -12.22 2.11
N LEU A 19 18.91 -12.21 1.06
CA LEU A 19 18.81 -11.08 0.13
C LEU A 19 17.75 -10.07 0.60
N ALA A 20 16.63 -10.58 1.11
CA ALA A 20 15.55 -9.75 1.63
C ALA A 20 14.78 -10.50 2.72
N GLN A 21 14.21 -9.74 3.65
CA GLN A 21 13.31 -10.23 4.69
C GLN A 21 12.27 -9.15 4.95
N GLY A 22 11.00 -9.52 4.98
CA GLY A 22 9.98 -8.66 5.55
C GLY A 22 8.81 -9.46 6.11
N GLY A 23 7.64 -8.83 6.21
CA GLY A 23 6.52 -9.33 7.02
C GLY A 23 6.26 -10.82 6.80
N PHE A 24 5.78 -11.19 5.62
CA PHE A 24 5.35 -12.55 5.35
C PHE A 24 6.32 -13.40 4.51
N GLY A 25 7.48 -12.88 4.10
CA GLY A 25 8.42 -13.61 3.24
C GLY A 25 9.90 -13.38 3.53
N ILE A 26 10.72 -14.37 3.20
CA ILE A 26 12.18 -14.31 3.24
C ILE A 26 12.73 -14.79 1.90
N THR A 27 13.66 -14.02 1.35
CA THR A 27 14.35 -14.28 0.09
C THR A 27 15.82 -14.57 0.36
N TYR A 28 16.27 -15.75 -0.04
CA TYR A 28 17.63 -16.23 0.14
C TYR A 28 18.36 -16.30 -1.19
N LYS A 29 19.67 -16.03 -1.16
CA LYS A 29 20.60 -16.51 -2.18
C LYS A 29 21.07 -17.90 -1.75
N ALA A 30 20.99 -18.86 -2.66
CA ALA A 30 21.46 -20.21 -2.40
C ALA A 30 22.28 -20.75 -3.56
N ARG A 31 23.08 -21.78 -3.27
CA ARG A 31 23.85 -22.52 -4.27
C ARG A 31 23.25 -23.91 -4.43
N HIS A 32 22.93 -24.30 -5.65
CA HIS A 32 22.65 -25.69 -5.97
C HIS A 32 23.97 -26.48 -5.93
N LEU A 33 24.13 -27.41 -4.98
CA LEU A 33 25.39 -28.09 -4.68
C LEU A 33 25.87 -29.00 -5.82
N GLN A 34 24.95 -29.67 -6.52
CA GLN A 34 25.32 -30.57 -7.63
C GLN A 34 25.62 -29.82 -8.94
N LEU A 35 24.76 -28.86 -9.31
CA LEU A 35 24.90 -28.06 -10.53
C LEU A 35 25.85 -26.87 -10.38
N ASN A 36 26.31 -26.60 -9.16
CA ASN A 36 27.20 -25.49 -8.77
C ASN A 36 26.79 -24.11 -9.32
N HIS A 37 25.49 -23.84 -9.39
CA HIS A 37 24.97 -22.54 -9.81
C HIS A 37 24.17 -21.87 -8.70
N LEU A 38 24.06 -20.54 -8.79
CA LEU A 38 23.36 -19.71 -7.83
C LEU A 38 21.88 -19.56 -8.19
N VAL A 39 21.04 -19.62 -7.18
CA VAL A 39 19.58 -19.47 -7.27
C VAL A 39 19.08 -18.50 -6.21
N VAL A 40 17.85 -18.05 -6.38
CA VAL A 40 17.08 -17.39 -5.35
C VAL A 40 16.05 -18.37 -4.80
N ILE A 41 15.92 -18.45 -3.47
CA ILE A 41 14.88 -19.23 -2.79
C ILE A 41 14.00 -18.27 -2.01
N LYS A 42 12.73 -18.17 -2.37
CA LYS A 42 11.72 -17.42 -1.62
C LYS A 42 10.92 -18.37 -0.73
N THR A 43 10.61 -17.94 0.49
CA THR A 43 9.86 -18.72 1.48
C THR A 43 8.90 -17.83 2.25
N PRO A 44 7.76 -18.35 2.72
CA PRO A 44 6.97 -17.70 3.75
C PRO A 44 7.75 -17.52 5.05
N ASN A 45 7.55 -16.41 5.75
CA ASN A 45 8.19 -16.15 7.03
C ASN A 45 7.52 -16.98 8.14
N PHE A 46 8.06 -18.16 8.41
CA PHE A 46 7.56 -19.09 9.44
C PHE A 46 7.44 -18.48 10.85
N ALA A 47 8.12 -17.37 11.14
CA ALA A 47 7.91 -16.65 12.40
C ALA A 47 6.47 -16.16 12.58
N LEU A 48 5.71 -16.00 11.49
CA LEU A 48 4.31 -15.61 11.49
C LEU A 48 3.34 -16.80 11.45
N GLN A 49 3.78 -18.04 11.68
CA GLN A 49 2.91 -19.23 11.59
C GLN A 49 1.64 -19.19 12.48
N ASN A 50 1.69 -18.42 13.57
CA ASN A 50 0.56 -18.25 14.49
C ASN A 50 -0.34 -17.07 14.12
N ASP A 51 0.01 -16.32 13.09
CA ASP A 51 -0.83 -15.26 12.56
C ASP A 51 -2.06 -15.90 11.87
N PRO A 52 -3.30 -15.48 12.19
CA PRO A 52 -4.51 -16.03 11.59
C PRO A 52 -4.53 -15.99 10.05
N GLU A 53 -3.77 -15.08 9.44
CA GLU A 53 -3.72 -14.86 7.99
C GLU A 53 -2.62 -15.68 7.31
N TYR A 54 -1.66 -16.20 8.08
CA TYR A 54 -0.52 -16.94 7.56
C TYR A 54 -0.91 -18.16 6.71
N PRO A 55 -1.90 -19.00 7.09
CA PRO A 55 -2.30 -20.12 6.24
C PRO A 55 -2.79 -19.67 4.85
N GLN A 56 -3.58 -18.59 4.80
CA GLN A 56 -4.08 -18.04 3.53
C GLN A 56 -2.95 -17.42 2.70
N PHE A 57 -1.99 -16.76 3.36
CA PHE A 57 -0.77 -16.27 2.70
C PHE A 57 0.03 -17.43 2.08
N VAL A 58 0.23 -18.53 2.80
CA VAL A 58 0.96 -19.70 2.29
C VAL A 58 0.23 -20.33 1.11
N GLU A 59 -1.09 -20.43 1.15
CA GLU A 59 -1.89 -20.93 0.03
C GLU A 59 -1.72 -20.04 -1.22
N ARG A 60 -1.77 -18.71 -1.05
CA ARG A 60 -1.48 -17.75 -2.13
C ARG A 60 -0.05 -17.91 -2.65
N PHE A 61 0.92 -18.04 -1.76
CA PHE A 61 2.33 -18.30 -2.09
C PHE A 61 2.53 -19.50 -3.00
N ILE A 62 1.89 -20.61 -2.66
CA ILE A 62 1.97 -21.83 -3.47
C ILE A 62 1.29 -21.61 -4.82
N ARG A 63 0.08 -21.04 -4.83
CA ARG A 63 -0.71 -20.83 -6.04
C ARG A 63 -0.01 -19.90 -7.03
N GLU A 64 0.50 -18.77 -6.56
CA GLU A 64 1.21 -17.82 -7.42
C GLU A 64 2.54 -18.41 -7.91
N GLY A 65 3.26 -19.17 -7.08
CA GLY A 65 4.43 -19.93 -7.50
C GLY A 65 4.12 -20.95 -8.62
N GLN A 66 2.98 -21.64 -8.55
CA GLN A 66 2.54 -22.58 -9.58
C GLN A 66 2.19 -21.87 -10.91
N ILE A 67 1.46 -20.75 -10.85
CA ILE A 67 1.14 -19.98 -12.06
C ILE A 67 2.42 -19.45 -12.70
N LEU A 68 3.35 -18.89 -11.90
CA LEU A 68 4.61 -18.39 -12.43
C LEU A 68 5.46 -19.53 -13.04
N ALA A 69 5.46 -20.71 -12.44
CA ALA A 69 6.11 -21.89 -13.01
C ALA A 69 5.49 -22.30 -14.36
N GLN A 70 4.16 -22.24 -14.50
CA GLN A 70 3.48 -22.50 -15.78
C GLN A 70 3.83 -21.45 -16.83
N LEU A 71 3.88 -20.17 -16.46
CA LEU A 71 4.30 -19.08 -17.36
C LEU A 71 5.74 -19.26 -17.82
N ALA A 72 6.63 -19.71 -16.92
CA ALA A 72 8.02 -19.99 -17.24
C ALA A 72 8.21 -21.17 -18.20
N GLN A 73 7.26 -22.13 -18.28
CA GLN A 73 7.32 -23.22 -19.27
C GLN A 73 7.18 -22.72 -20.72
N LYS A 74 6.46 -21.61 -20.94
CA LYS A 74 6.36 -20.95 -22.24
C LYS A 74 7.49 -19.91 -22.48
N ALA A 75 8.52 -19.93 -21.63
CA ALA A 75 9.74 -19.12 -21.70
C ALA A 75 9.52 -17.69 -22.23
N HIS A 76 8.97 -16.81 -21.40
CA HIS A 76 9.00 -15.38 -21.70
C HIS A 76 10.36 -14.78 -21.28
N PRO A 77 11.09 -14.07 -22.16
CA PRO A 77 12.47 -13.63 -21.90
C PRO A 77 12.59 -12.61 -20.76
N SER A 78 11.48 -11.96 -20.40
CA SER A 78 11.40 -10.91 -19.39
C SER A 78 10.65 -11.33 -18.11
N ILE A 79 10.33 -12.61 -17.95
CA ILE A 79 9.79 -13.18 -16.71
C ILE A 79 10.87 -14.06 -16.06
N VAL A 80 11.13 -13.89 -14.76
CA VAL A 80 12.07 -14.75 -14.04
C VAL A 80 11.60 -16.21 -14.09
N ARG A 81 12.53 -17.12 -14.41
CA ARG A 81 12.23 -18.55 -14.48
C ARG A 81 12.15 -19.16 -13.08
N VAL A 82 11.10 -19.95 -12.86
CA VAL A 82 10.97 -20.81 -11.68
C VAL A 82 11.59 -22.17 -11.99
N ASN A 83 12.48 -22.61 -11.12
CA ASN A 83 13.24 -23.86 -11.25
C ASN A 83 12.62 -25.01 -10.45
N ASP A 84 12.03 -24.71 -9.30
CA ASP A 84 11.48 -25.73 -8.39
C ASP A 84 10.45 -25.10 -7.43
N LEU A 85 9.53 -25.92 -6.95
CA LEU A 85 8.60 -25.61 -5.87
C LEU A 85 8.53 -26.83 -4.96
N PHE A 86 9.10 -26.71 -3.76
CA PHE A 86 9.21 -27.82 -2.82
C PHE A 86 8.93 -27.38 -1.39
N GLN A 87 9.01 -28.33 -0.46
CA GLN A 87 8.83 -28.07 0.96
C GLN A 87 10.07 -28.57 1.73
N GLU A 88 10.57 -27.76 2.66
CA GLU A 88 11.65 -28.10 3.59
C GLU A 88 11.08 -28.05 5.02
N GLY A 89 10.84 -29.21 5.62
CA GLY A 89 10.05 -29.29 6.85
C GLY A 89 8.62 -28.80 6.62
N ASN A 90 8.21 -27.71 7.27
CA ASN A 90 6.88 -27.08 7.11
C ASN A 90 6.92 -25.79 6.28
N ILE A 91 8.03 -25.50 5.60
CA ILE A 91 8.23 -24.25 4.87
C ILE A 91 8.19 -24.54 3.38
N HIS A 92 7.25 -23.91 2.66
CA HIS A 92 7.22 -23.94 1.20
C HIS A 92 8.33 -23.06 0.61
N CYS A 93 8.94 -23.53 -0.47
CA CYS A 93 10.13 -22.97 -1.06
C CYS A 93 9.95 -22.83 -2.56
N LEU A 94 10.00 -21.60 -3.06
CA LEU A 94 9.99 -21.31 -4.49
C LEU A 94 11.42 -20.99 -4.93
N VAL A 95 11.97 -21.80 -5.82
CA VAL A 95 13.31 -21.61 -6.38
C VAL A 95 13.21 -20.94 -7.73
N MET A 96 13.99 -19.89 -7.93
CA MET A 96 14.02 -19.12 -9.18
C MET A 96 15.46 -18.82 -9.59
N ASP A 97 15.65 -18.46 -10.87
CA ASP A 97 16.95 -18.04 -11.37
C ASP A 97 17.45 -16.79 -10.62
N LEU A 98 18.73 -16.80 -10.23
CA LEU A 98 19.39 -15.58 -9.77
C LEU A 98 19.74 -14.73 -11.00
N ILE A 99 19.05 -13.62 -11.17
CA ILE A 99 19.30 -12.71 -12.28
C ILE A 99 20.52 -11.82 -11.98
N VAL A 100 21.62 -12.07 -12.68
CA VAL A 100 22.84 -11.25 -12.58
C VAL A 100 22.68 -9.99 -13.44
N GLY A 101 22.77 -8.82 -12.81
CA GLY A 101 22.57 -7.53 -13.46
C GLY A 101 22.52 -6.38 -12.47
N GLU A 102 22.15 -5.22 -12.98
CA GLU A 102 21.90 -4.00 -12.19
C GLU A 102 20.39 -3.72 -12.24
N SER A 103 19.77 -3.30 -11.13
CA SER A 103 18.36 -2.89 -11.18
C SER A 103 18.21 -1.62 -12.02
N LEU A 104 17.06 -1.44 -12.68
CA LEU A 104 16.76 -0.21 -13.40
C LEU A 104 16.82 1.00 -12.47
N PHE A 105 16.46 0.81 -11.20
CA PHE A 105 16.57 1.82 -10.17
C PHE A 105 18.02 2.30 -10.00
N ASP A 106 18.94 1.38 -9.74
CA ASP A 106 20.36 1.68 -9.52
C ASP A 106 21.02 2.23 -10.79
N ALA A 107 20.64 1.69 -11.94
CA ALA A 107 21.16 2.14 -13.23
C ALA A 107 20.82 3.61 -13.49
N VAL A 108 19.60 4.05 -13.18
CA VAL A 108 19.18 5.46 -13.31
C VAL A 108 19.88 6.34 -12.26
N GLN A 109 20.06 5.86 -11.02
CA GLN A 109 20.85 6.62 -10.04
C GLN A 109 22.29 6.85 -10.49
N LYS A 110 22.90 5.82 -11.07
CA LYS A 110 24.31 5.83 -11.47
C LYS A 110 24.55 6.57 -12.78
N LYS A 111 23.69 6.38 -13.78
CA LYS A 111 23.88 6.86 -15.16
C LYS A 111 23.04 8.09 -15.48
N GLY A 112 22.07 8.44 -14.63
CA GLY A 112 21.07 9.46 -14.89
C GLY A 112 19.89 8.93 -15.71
N ALA A 113 19.07 9.86 -16.19
CA ALA A 113 17.92 9.55 -17.04
C ALA A 113 18.34 8.89 -18.36
N PHE A 114 17.54 7.91 -18.79
CA PHE A 114 17.78 7.18 -20.03
C PHE A 114 17.19 7.92 -21.23
N PRO A 115 17.75 7.75 -22.44
CA PRO A 115 17.12 8.20 -23.68
C PRO A 115 15.72 7.59 -23.84
N GLU A 116 14.80 8.38 -24.42
CA GLU A 116 13.41 7.99 -24.64
C GLU A 116 13.27 6.60 -25.30
N SER A 117 14.00 6.34 -26.38
CA SER A 117 13.94 5.07 -27.09
C SER A 117 14.35 3.87 -26.21
N GLN A 118 15.41 4.03 -25.41
CA GLN A 118 15.90 2.99 -24.53
C GLN A 118 14.94 2.73 -23.37
N ALA A 119 14.33 3.79 -22.82
CA ALA A 119 13.33 3.66 -21.77
C ALA A 119 12.07 2.95 -22.28
N ILE A 120 11.58 3.30 -23.48
CA ILE A 120 10.45 2.62 -24.11
C ILE A 120 10.77 1.15 -24.37
N GLU A 121 11.98 0.83 -24.84
CA GLU A 121 12.41 -0.55 -25.08
C GLU A 121 12.36 -1.39 -23.80
N ILE A 122 12.97 -0.91 -22.71
CA ILE A 122 12.99 -1.60 -21.41
C ILE A 122 11.56 -1.77 -20.88
N ILE A 123 10.77 -0.70 -20.90
CA ILE A 123 9.41 -0.72 -20.37
C ILE A 123 8.49 -1.61 -21.21
N SER A 124 8.67 -1.65 -22.54
CA SER A 124 7.91 -2.53 -23.42
C SER A 124 8.17 -4.01 -23.11
N GLN A 125 9.43 -4.40 -22.92
CA GLN A 125 9.79 -5.78 -22.54
C GLN A 125 9.10 -6.22 -21.24
N ILE A 126 9.00 -5.32 -20.26
CA ILE A 126 8.32 -5.58 -18.99
C ILE A 126 6.79 -5.55 -19.14
N GLY A 127 6.24 -4.66 -19.95
CA GLY A 127 4.81 -4.64 -20.25
C GLY A 127 4.33 -5.88 -21.02
N ASP A 128 5.14 -6.41 -21.94
CA ASP A 128 4.87 -7.67 -22.64
C ASP A 128 4.82 -8.84 -21.63
N ALA A 129 5.75 -8.85 -20.68
CA ALA A 129 5.74 -9.82 -19.59
C ALA A 129 4.47 -9.70 -18.72
N LEU A 130 4.10 -8.47 -18.34
CA LEU A 130 2.91 -8.21 -17.53
C LEU A 130 1.62 -8.56 -18.26
N THR A 131 1.56 -8.38 -19.58
CA THR A 131 0.45 -8.81 -20.43
C THR A 131 0.19 -10.31 -20.29
N VAL A 132 1.25 -11.12 -20.41
CA VAL A 132 1.16 -12.58 -20.25
C VAL A 132 0.74 -12.97 -18.83
N VAL A 133 1.22 -12.23 -17.82
CA VAL A 133 0.89 -12.44 -16.41
C VAL A 133 -0.59 -12.15 -16.14
N HIS A 134 -1.11 -11.03 -16.68
CA HIS A 134 -2.52 -10.65 -16.58
C HIS A 134 -3.43 -11.66 -17.26
N GLN A 135 -3.04 -12.16 -18.44
CA GLN A 135 -3.78 -13.21 -19.16
C GLN A 135 -3.84 -14.54 -18.40
N ALA A 136 -2.86 -14.81 -17.52
CA ALA A 136 -2.87 -15.96 -16.62
C ALA A 136 -3.65 -15.70 -15.31
N GLY A 137 -4.34 -14.55 -15.18
CA GLY A 137 -5.15 -14.21 -14.03
C GLY A 137 -4.34 -13.77 -12.81
N MET A 138 -3.09 -13.35 -13.00
CA MET A 138 -2.20 -12.83 -11.96
C MET A 138 -1.96 -11.34 -12.17
N VAL A 139 -1.74 -10.59 -11.10
CA VAL A 139 -1.28 -9.18 -11.12
C VAL A 139 -0.03 -9.09 -10.25
N HIS A 140 1.02 -8.43 -10.71
CA HIS A 140 2.31 -8.40 -10.04
C HIS A 140 2.33 -7.50 -8.79
N ARG A 141 1.69 -6.32 -8.87
CA ARG A 141 1.51 -5.30 -7.82
C ARG A 141 2.77 -4.63 -7.28
N ASP A 142 3.91 -4.88 -7.91
CA ASP A 142 5.21 -4.36 -7.48
C ASP A 142 6.19 -4.24 -8.66
N ALA A 143 5.66 -3.96 -9.85
CA ALA A 143 6.44 -3.81 -11.08
C ALA A 143 7.14 -2.43 -11.12
N HIS A 144 8.11 -2.23 -10.23
CA HIS A 144 8.85 -0.97 -10.07
C HIS A 144 10.34 -1.12 -10.44
N PRO A 145 11.12 -0.02 -10.56
CA PRO A 145 12.47 -0.09 -11.12
C PRO A 145 13.47 -0.95 -10.34
N ALA A 146 13.25 -1.22 -9.04
CA ALA A 146 14.16 -2.09 -8.30
C ALA A 146 13.92 -3.59 -8.59
N ASN A 147 12.73 -3.93 -9.10
CA ASN A 147 12.33 -5.27 -9.52
C ASN A 147 12.53 -5.49 -11.03
N ILE A 148 13.06 -4.52 -11.76
CA ILE A 148 13.40 -4.64 -13.17
C ILE A 148 14.92 -4.78 -13.28
N MET A 149 15.40 -5.97 -13.62
CA MET A 149 16.83 -6.26 -13.74
C MET A 149 17.32 -6.04 -15.16
N LEU A 150 18.29 -5.13 -15.32
CA LEU A 150 19.00 -4.88 -16.56
C LEU A 150 20.19 -5.84 -16.71
N ARG A 151 20.28 -6.46 -17.88
CA ARG A 151 21.30 -7.47 -18.20
C ARG A 151 22.10 -7.06 -19.44
N ASN A 152 23.31 -7.59 -19.56
CA ASN A 152 24.15 -7.31 -20.72
C ASN A 152 23.63 -8.07 -21.96
N ARG A 153 23.24 -7.31 -23.01
CA ARG A 153 22.87 -7.85 -24.34
C ARG A 153 21.71 -8.86 -24.33
N THR A 154 20.87 -8.84 -23.31
CA THR A 154 19.66 -9.67 -23.20
C THR A 154 18.54 -8.84 -22.61
N PRO A 155 17.26 -9.20 -22.85
CA PRO A 155 16.11 -8.45 -22.35
C PRO A 155 16.15 -8.22 -20.83
N ALA A 156 15.59 -7.10 -20.40
CA ALA A 156 15.31 -6.81 -19.00
C ALA A 156 14.38 -7.89 -18.44
N VAL A 157 14.54 -8.21 -17.16
CA VAL A 157 13.75 -9.26 -16.48
C VAL A 157 13.03 -8.66 -15.30
N LEU A 158 11.73 -8.90 -15.25
CA LEU A 158 10.93 -8.64 -14.06
C LEU A 158 11.21 -9.75 -13.04
N ILE A 159 11.64 -9.35 -11.85
CA ILE A 159 11.86 -10.23 -10.70
C ILE A 159 10.84 -9.93 -9.62
N ASP A 160 10.80 -10.80 -8.61
CA ASP A 160 9.99 -10.62 -7.40
C ASP A 160 8.50 -10.41 -7.67
N PHE A 161 7.92 -11.30 -8.49
CA PHE A 161 6.49 -11.48 -8.57
C PHE A 161 5.95 -11.60 -7.14
N GLY A 162 4.91 -10.82 -6.84
CA GLY A 162 4.37 -10.56 -5.51
C GLY A 162 3.71 -11.77 -4.84
N ILE A 163 4.43 -12.89 -4.76
CA ILE A 163 3.90 -14.25 -4.64
C ILE A 163 3.12 -14.52 -3.36
N ALA A 164 3.13 -13.62 -2.37
CA ALA A 164 1.87 -13.39 -1.68
C ALA A 164 1.82 -11.94 -1.20
N GLY A 165 1.02 -11.15 -1.89
CA GLY A 165 0.54 -9.87 -1.37
C GLY A 165 -0.55 -10.08 -0.32
N GLU A 166 -0.66 -9.08 0.56
CA GLU A 166 -1.69 -8.82 1.60
C GLU A 166 -1.33 -9.42 2.98
N ILE A 167 -1.23 -8.66 4.09
CA ILE A 167 -2.13 -7.56 4.58
C ILE A 167 -1.40 -6.27 5.06
N ILE A 168 -0.17 -6.06 4.62
CA ILE A 168 0.52 -4.75 4.71
C ILE A 168 1.18 -4.52 3.35
N PRO A 169 0.99 -3.35 2.68
CA PRO A 169 1.74 -3.06 1.47
C PRO A 169 3.23 -3.18 1.78
N SER A 170 3.97 -3.78 0.86
CA SER A 170 5.38 -4.21 0.90
C SER A 170 6.40 -3.10 1.19
N THR A 171 6.24 -2.32 2.27
CA THR A 171 7.18 -1.27 2.70
C THR A 171 8.19 -1.75 3.74
N LEU A 172 8.14 -3.03 4.13
CA LEU A 172 9.11 -3.64 5.05
C LEU A 172 10.07 -4.63 4.36
N THR A 173 9.92 -4.92 3.07
CA THR A 173 10.66 -5.99 2.37
C THR A 173 11.80 -5.54 1.48
N SER A 174 11.90 -4.26 1.12
CA SER A 174 13.11 -3.71 0.52
C SER A 174 13.66 -2.63 1.44
N GLN A 175 14.96 -2.66 1.74
CA GLN A 175 15.66 -1.55 2.39
C GLN A 175 15.70 -0.29 1.50
N HIS A 176 14.80 -0.16 0.51
CA HIS A 176 14.74 0.98 -0.37
C HIS A 176 13.53 1.86 -0.02
N PRO A 177 13.75 3.10 0.48
CA PRO A 177 12.71 4.15 0.62
C PRO A 177 12.20 4.65 -0.75
N ALA A 178 12.09 3.76 -1.73
CA ALA A 178 11.76 4.01 -3.12
C ALA A 178 10.37 3.49 -3.50
N ASN A 179 9.84 2.46 -2.83
CA ASN A 179 8.58 1.78 -3.24
C ASN A 179 7.35 2.70 -3.22
N GLU A 180 7.24 3.67 -2.31
CA GLU A 180 6.06 4.54 -2.21
C GLU A 180 5.82 5.44 -3.43
N ALA A 181 6.88 5.78 -4.17
CA ALA A 181 6.73 6.63 -5.36
C ALA A 181 6.14 5.86 -6.55
N PHE A 182 6.21 4.53 -6.54
CA PHE A 182 5.85 3.71 -7.68
C PHE A 182 4.50 3.01 -7.53
N ALA A 183 3.92 2.96 -6.34
CA ALA A 183 2.64 2.30 -6.10
C ALA A 183 1.45 3.27 -6.22
N PRO A 184 0.29 2.80 -6.74
CA PRO A 184 -0.94 3.57 -6.71
C PRO A 184 -1.56 3.58 -5.30
N TYR A 185 -2.41 4.58 -5.02
CA TYR A 185 -2.87 4.78 -3.64
C TYR A 185 -3.85 3.68 -3.20
N GLU A 186 -4.70 3.18 -4.11
CA GLU A 186 -5.73 2.16 -3.84
C GLU A 186 -5.14 0.81 -3.43
N GLN A 187 -3.87 0.52 -3.75
CA GLN A 187 -3.19 -0.68 -3.26
C GLN A 187 -3.04 -0.66 -1.73
N HIS A 188 -3.08 0.53 -1.11
CA HIS A 188 -3.03 0.70 0.35
C HIS A 188 -4.40 0.59 1.04
N PHE A 189 -5.51 0.55 0.28
CA PHE A 189 -6.88 0.62 0.81
C PHE A 189 -7.75 -0.56 0.42
N ASP A 190 -7.74 -0.95 -0.86
CA ASP A 190 -8.71 -1.91 -1.39
C ASP A 190 -8.07 -3.26 -1.76
N GLY A 191 -6.74 -3.38 -1.65
CA GLY A 191 -6.01 -4.57 -2.10
C GLY A 191 -6.27 -4.90 -3.57
N SER A 192 -6.58 -3.88 -4.39
CA SER A 192 -7.07 -4.03 -5.77
C SER A 192 -6.22 -5.01 -6.58
N ARG A 193 -6.91 -5.90 -7.30
CA ARG A 193 -6.32 -7.01 -8.06
C ARG A 193 -6.43 -6.80 -9.56
N GLU A 194 -6.60 -5.55 -9.97
CA GLU A 194 -6.81 -5.19 -11.36
C GLU A 194 -5.48 -4.89 -12.07
N PRO A 195 -5.38 -5.20 -13.38
CA PRO A 195 -4.23 -4.85 -14.23
C PRO A 195 -3.78 -3.37 -14.13
N SER A 196 -4.72 -2.46 -13.86
CA SER A 196 -4.47 -1.01 -13.72
C SER A 196 -3.51 -0.65 -12.58
N VAL A 197 -3.28 -1.56 -11.62
CA VAL A 197 -2.24 -1.41 -10.59
C VAL A 197 -0.85 -1.52 -11.21
N ASP A 198 -0.60 -2.58 -11.98
CA ASP A 198 0.68 -2.79 -12.65
C ASP A 198 0.97 -1.73 -13.71
N ILE A 199 -0.07 -1.23 -14.37
CA ILE A 199 0.03 -0.12 -15.32
C ILE A 199 0.55 1.15 -14.62
N TYR A 200 0.04 1.46 -13.42
CA TYR A 200 0.56 2.59 -12.63
C TYR A 200 2.02 2.37 -12.25
N CYS A 201 2.37 1.19 -11.73
CA CYS A 201 3.73 0.85 -11.34
C CYS A 201 4.72 0.98 -12.50
N LEU A 202 4.33 0.48 -13.68
CA LEU A 202 5.15 0.55 -14.88
C LEU A 202 5.24 1.98 -15.44
N ALA A 203 4.15 2.76 -15.40
CA ALA A 203 4.17 4.17 -15.78
C ALA A 203 5.04 5.02 -14.84
N ALA A 204 5.01 4.75 -13.53
CA ALA A 204 5.90 5.37 -12.56
C ALA A 204 7.37 4.99 -12.79
N SER A 205 7.61 3.73 -13.17
CA SER A 205 8.93 3.25 -13.56
C SER A 205 9.46 3.98 -14.79
N LEU A 206 8.62 4.14 -15.82
CA LEU A 206 8.94 4.89 -17.03
C LEU A 206 9.22 6.36 -16.72
N TYR A 207 8.39 7.01 -15.88
CA TYR A 207 8.62 8.38 -15.39
C TYR A 207 10.01 8.52 -14.77
N TYR A 208 10.39 7.61 -13.85
CA TYR A 208 11.69 7.67 -13.19
C TYR A 208 12.83 7.43 -14.17
N THR A 209 12.66 6.48 -15.09
CA THR A 209 13.67 6.12 -16.08
C THR A 209 14.03 7.27 -17.01
N ILE A 210 13.04 8.04 -17.46
CA ILE A 210 13.24 9.15 -18.42
C ILE A 210 13.51 10.51 -17.77
N THR A 211 13.24 10.68 -16.47
CA THR A 211 13.48 11.95 -15.76
C THR A 211 14.62 11.89 -14.75
N GLY A 212 14.97 10.70 -14.26
CA GLY A 212 15.83 10.52 -13.08
C GLY A 212 15.20 11.02 -11.77
N LYS A 213 13.92 11.42 -11.78
CA LYS A 213 13.17 11.93 -10.64
C LYS A 213 12.01 11.00 -10.33
N LYS A 214 11.75 10.76 -9.04
CA LYS A 214 10.56 10.00 -8.62
C LYS A 214 9.31 10.86 -8.89
N PRO A 215 8.20 10.29 -9.36
CA PRO A 215 6.95 11.04 -9.48
C PRO A 215 6.43 11.46 -8.10
N THR A 216 5.58 12.49 -8.06
CA THR A 216 4.80 12.81 -6.85
C THR A 216 3.99 11.57 -6.45
N THR A 217 4.13 11.10 -5.20
CA THR A 217 3.51 9.85 -4.76
C THR A 217 1.98 9.89 -4.90
N ALA A 218 1.35 8.76 -5.20
CA ALA A 218 -0.10 8.68 -5.37
C ALA A 218 -0.84 9.15 -4.10
N LEU A 219 -0.33 8.75 -2.93
CA LEU A 219 -0.90 9.15 -1.65
C LEU A 219 -0.79 10.66 -1.41
N LYS A 220 0.35 11.28 -1.75
CA LYS A 220 0.52 12.74 -1.68
C LYS A 220 -0.46 13.47 -2.60
N ARG A 221 -0.65 12.96 -3.82
CA ARG A 221 -1.63 13.50 -4.78
C ARG A 221 -3.07 13.37 -4.27
N LYS A 222 -3.41 12.22 -3.65
CA LYS A 222 -4.76 11.94 -3.14
C LYS A 222 -5.08 12.74 -1.87
N VAL A 223 -4.16 12.77 -0.91
CA VAL A 223 -4.39 13.34 0.42
C VAL A 223 -4.14 14.85 0.44
N GLN A 224 -3.12 15.33 -0.27
CA GLN A 224 -2.71 16.75 -0.23
C GLN A 224 -3.09 17.52 -1.48
N GLY A 225 -3.69 16.87 -2.49
CA GLY A 225 -3.96 17.51 -3.78
C GLY A 225 -2.70 17.99 -4.52
N THR A 226 -1.51 17.54 -4.11
CA THR A 226 -0.26 17.95 -4.77
C THR A 226 -0.26 17.44 -6.21
N ALA A 227 -0.07 18.31 -7.18
CA ALA A 227 -0.04 17.91 -8.58
C ALA A 227 1.12 16.96 -8.89
N LEU A 228 0.90 16.06 -9.84
CA LEU A 228 2.00 15.36 -10.51
C LEU A 228 2.73 16.38 -11.41
N ILE A 229 4.04 16.50 -11.24
CA ILE A 229 4.86 17.28 -12.16
C ILE A 229 4.93 16.50 -13.48
N PRO A 230 4.54 17.07 -14.64
CA PRO A 230 4.67 16.37 -15.91
C PRO A 230 6.12 16.02 -16.24
N PRO A 231 6.41 14.81 -16.74
CA PRO A 231 7.78 14.40 -17.00
C PRO A 231 8.54 15.32 -17.97
N LYS A 232 7.85 15.93 -18.94
CA LYS A 232 8.44 16.90 -19.88
C LYS A 232 8.95 18.18 -19.20
N GLN A 233 8.46 18.52 -18.01
CA GLN A 233 9.01 19.63 -17.20
C GLN A 233 10.37 19.29 -16.57
N HIS A 234 10.67 18.00 -16.34
CA HIS A 234 11.99 17.56 -15.88
C HIS A 234 12.95 17.25 -17.04
N ASN A 235 12.42 16.69 -18.13
CA ASN A 235 13.20 16.36 -19.32
C ASN A 235 12.48 16.88 -20.57
N SER A 236 12.82 18.08 -21.01
CA SER A 236 12.20 18.73 -22.18
C SER A 236 12.49 18.04 -23.51
N LYS A 237 13.42 17.08 -23.55
CA LYS A 237 13.79 16.33 -24.77
C LYS A 237 12.82 15.20 -25.09
N ILE A 238 11.94 14.83 -24.15
CA ILE A 238 10.94 13.79 -24.42
C ILE A 238 9.82 14.33 -25.32
N SER A 239 9.24 13.44 -26.10
CA SER A 239 8.10 13.72 -26.95
C SER A 239 6.81 14.00 -26.16
N ASP A 240 5.87 14.74 -26.77
CA ASP A 240 4.56 15.00 -26.16
C ASP A 240 3.73 13.74 -26.00
N TYR A 241 3.80 12.81 -26.96
CA TYR A 241 3.05 11.56 -26.87
C TYR A 241 3.51 10.73 -25.67
N LEU A 242 4.83 10.61 -25.44
CA LEU A 242 5.35 9.86 -24.29
C LEU A 242 4.98 10.54 -22.97
N ASN A 243 5.08 11.88 -22.91
CA ASN A 243 4.64 12.63 -21.74
C ASN A 243 3.17 12.34 -21.40
N ASN A 244 2.28 12.38 -22.39
CA ASN A 244 0.86 12.15 -22.20
C ASN A 244 0.56 10.69 -21.82
N ALA A 245 1.25 9.73 -22.43
CA ALA A 245 1.13 8.32 -22.08
C ALA A 245 1.51 8.06 -20.62
N ILE A 246 2.62 8.64 -20.14
CA ILE A 246 3.04 8.55 -18.73
C ILE A 246 2.00 9.19 -17.81
N LEU A 247 1.49 10.37 -18.15
CA LEU A 247 0.46 11.05 -17.35
C LEU A 247 -0.83 10.23 -17.25
N GLN A 248 -1.24 9.57 -18.34
CA GLN A 248 -2.42 8.72 -18.37
C GLN A 248 -2.22 7.42 -17.57
N GLY A 249 -1.06 6.76 -17.69
CA GLY A 249 -0.71 5.62 -16.86
C GLY A 249 -0.61 5.97 -15.37
N LEU A 250 -0.20 7.20 -15.06
CA LEU A 250 -0.18 7.77 -13.71
C LEU A 250 -1.48 8.49 -13.33
N ALA A 251 -2.61 8.29 -14.01
CA ALA A 251 -3.86 8.88 -13.57
C ALA A 251 -4.17 8.47 -12.13
N LEU A 252 -4.65 9.41 -11.31
CA LEU A 252 -4.77 9.16 -9.87
C LEU A 252 -5.79 8.06 -9.60
N GLU A 253 -6.97 8.15 -10.21
CA GLU A 253 -8.02 7.15 -10.09
C GLU A 253 -7.81 5.99 -11.07
N ALA A 254 -7.96 4.75 -10.59
CA ALA A 254 -7.69 3.55 -11.39
C ALA A 254 -8.51 3.47 -12.69
N LYS A 255 -9.76 3.94 -12.66
CA LYS A 255 -10.67 3.99 -13.81
C LYS A 255 -10.21 4.92 -14.95
N ASP A 256 -9.37 5.90 -14.64
CA ASP A 256 -8.89 6.90 -15.60
C ASP A 256 -7.59 6.45 -16.29
N ARG A 257 -7.03 5.29 -15.89
CA ARG A 257 -5.86 4.65 -16.49
C ARG A 257 -6.28 3.74 -17.65
N PRO A 258 -5.35 3.32 -18.53
CA PRO A 258 -5.58 2.16 -19.38
C PRO A 258 -5.96 0.95 -18.52
N GLN A 259 -6.93 0.15 -18.99
CA GLN A 259 -7.43 -1.01 -18.23
C GLN A 259 -6.74 -2.31 -18.62
N LYS A 260 -6.00 -2.31 -19.73
CA LYS A 260 -5.17 -3.42 -20.20
C LYS A 260 -3.74 -2.95 -20.42
N MET A 261 -2.77 -3.83 -20.18
CA MET A 261 -1.36 -3.49 -20.34
C MET A 261 -1.03 -3.19 -21.81
N GLU A 262 -1.67 -3.90 -22.74
CA GLU A 262 -1.54 -3.71 -24.18
C GLU A 262 -1.94 -2.29 -24.60
N ASP A 263 -3.00 -1.72 -24.00
CA ASP A 263 -3.43 -0.35 -24.27
C ASP A 263 -2.37 0.66 -23.82
N PHE A 264 -1.75 0.43 -22.66
CA PHE A 264 -0.65 1.28 -22.17
C PHE A 264 0.59 1.17 -23.06
N LEU A 265 0.95 -0.04 -23.51
CA LEU A 265 2.05 -0.26 -24.45
C LEU A 265 1.83 0.48 -25.79
N GLN A 266 0.60 0.44 -26.32
CA GLN A 266 0.26 1.17 -27.53
C GLN A 266 0.47 2.68 -27.36
N LEU A 267 0.12 3.25 -26.21
CA LEU A 267 0.30 4.68 -25.92
C LEU A 267 1.77 5.10 -25.91
N ILE A 268 2.67 4.28 -25.34
CA ILE A 268 4.10 4.61 -25.26
C ILE A 268 4.89 4.29 -26.54
N GLN A 269 4.32 3.50 -27.46
CA GLN A 269 4.96 3.12 -28.73
C GLN A 269 4.46 3.94 -29.93
N THR A 270 3.23 4.47 -29.86
CA THR A 270 2.64 5.17 -31.00
C THR A 270 3.01 6.66 -30.98
N LYS A 271 3.80 7.08 -31.98
CA LYS A 271 3.99 8.50 -32.32
C LYS A 271 2.70 9.08 -32.93
N SER A 272 1.62 9.15 -32.16
CA SER A 272 0.41 9.81 -32.63
C SER A 272 0.65 11.32 -32.63
N SER A 273 0.64 11.92 -33.83
CA SER A 273 0.56 13.36 -34.04
C SER A 273 -0.80 13.88 -33.54
N ILE A 274 -0.95 14.06 -32.23
CA ILE A 274 -2.15 14.64 -31.65
C ILE A 274 -1.89 16.12 -31.40
N ASN A 275 -2.50 16.95 -32.27
CA ASN A 275 -2.67 18.38 -32.09
C ASN A 275 -3.32 18.63 -30.71
N PRO A 276 -2.77 19.51 -29.85
CA PRO A 276 -3.34 19.72 -28.52
C PRO A 276 -4.69 20.45 -28.66
N SER A 277 -5.78 19.74 -28.46
CA SER A 277 -7.04 20.38 -28.06
C SER A 277 -6.85 20.95 -26.65
N PRO A 278 -7.29 22.18 -26.37
CA PRO A 278 -7.03 22.86 -25.12
C PRO A 278 -7.68 22.13 -23.95
N ILE A 279 -6.87 21.82 -22.94
CA ILE A 279 -7.34 21.41 -21.62
C ILE A 279 -8.14 22.57 -21.03
N PRO A 280 -9.37 22.37 -20.51
CA PRO A 280 -10.11 23.44 -19.86
C PRO A 280 -9.38 23.86 -18.59
N THR A 281 -8.90 25.10 -18.57
CA THR A 281 -8.44 25.77 -17.34
C THR A 281 -9.63 25.91 -16.39
N PRO A 282 -9.52 25.55 -15.10
CA PRO A 282 -10.58 25.88 -14.14
C PRO A 282 -10.63 27.41 -13.98
N GLN A 283 -11.72 28.03 -14.43
CA GLN A 283 -12.02 29.43 -14.13
C GLN A 283 -12.44 29.57 -12.66
N PRO A 284 -12.01 30.64 -11.97
CA PRO A 284 -12.43 30.91 -10.60
C PRO A 284 -13.93 31.31 -10.58
N ALA A 285 -14.72 30.63 -9.75
CA ALA A 285 -16.12 30.95 -9.56
C ALA A 285 -16.26 32.31 -8.85
N ILE A 286 -16.79 33.30 -9.58
CA ILE A 286 -17.28 34.56 -9.01
C ILE A 286 -18.69 34.29 -8.48
N SER A 287 -18.88 34.46 -7.17
CA SER A 287 -20.21 34.47 -6.54
C SER A 287 -21.02 35.67 -7.02
N THR A 288 -22.14 35.43 -7.67
CA THR A 288 -23.24 36.39 -7.78
C THR A 288 -24.50 35.78 -7.16
N ILE A 289 -25.06 36.50 -6.19
CA ILE A 289 -26.33 36.23 -5.53
C ILE A 289 -27.47 36.68 -6.47
N PRO A 290 -28.54 35.91 -6.68
CA PRO A 290 -29.75 36.44 -7.32
C PRO A 290 -30.77 36.92 -6.29
N GLU A 291 -31.26 38.14 -6.52
CA GLU A 291 -32.39 38.78 -5.86
C GLU A 291 -33.72 38.03 -6.06
N ILE A 292 -34.56 38.15 -5.03
CA ILE A 292 -35.91 37.60 -4.91
C ILE A 292 -36.90 38.56 -5.58
N VAL A 293 -37.68 38.08 -6.55
CA VAL A 293 -38.92 38.75 -7.00
C VAL A 293 -40.08 37.76 -7.00
N SER A 294 -41.22 38.26 -6.56
CA SER A 294 -42.38 37.57 -6.02
C SER A 294 -43.55 37.39 -7.01
N SER A 295 -44.24 36.24 -6.84
CA SER A 295 -45.70 35.98 -7.02
C SER A 295 -46.31 35.87 -8.44
N PRO A 296 -47.54 35.29 -8.62
CA PRO A 296 -48.32 34.37 -7.78
C PRO A 296 -48.80 33.07 -8.50
N SER A 297 -49.31 32.13 -7.71
CA SER A 297 -49.95 30.86 -8.08
C SER A 297 -51.45 31.03 -8.41
N PRO A 298 -52.05 30.07 -9.14
CA PRO A 298 -53.29 29.46 -8.65
C PRO A 298 -53.27 27.92 -8.64
N ALA A 299 -54.13 27.37 -7.78
CA ALA A 299 -54.18 25.99 -7.31
C ALA A 299 -55.08 25.04 -8.15
N ALA A 300 -54.74 23.74 -8.19
CA ALA A 300 -55.55 22.62 -7.66
C ALA A 300 -54.95 21.24 -8.05
N LYS A 301 -55.10 20.27 -7.15
CA LYS A 301 -54.45 18.95 -7.00
C LYS A 301 -55.13 17.81 -7.82
N PRO A 302 -54.79 16.51 -7.63
CA PRO A 302 -53.49 15.82 -7.73
C PRO A 302 -53.59 14.59 -8.67
N ILE A 303 -52.55 14.29 -9.45
CA ILE A 303 -52.41 12.97 -10.08
C ILE A 303 -51.04 12.38 -9.74
N THR A 304 -51.10 11.21 -9.12
CA THR A 304 -50.01 10.34 -8.71
C THR A 304 -49.23 9.80 -9.90
N SER A 305 -47.93 10.04 -9.93
CA SER A 305 -46.99 9.26 -10.73
C SER A 305 -45.68 9.07 -9.98
N ALA A 306 -45.46 7.83 -9.55
CA ALA A 306 -44.28 7.37 -8.83
C ALA A 306 -43.07 7.29 -9.78
N THR A 307 -41.95 7.87 -9.33
CA THR A 307 -40.62 7.66 -9.90
C THR A 307 -39.92 6.57 -9.07
N PRO A 308 -39.23 5.59 -9.70
CA PRO A 308 -38.66 4.44 -8.98
C PRO A 308 -37.52 4.87 -8.07
N ARG A 309 -37.73 4.65 -6.77
CA ARG A 309 -36.69 4.69 -5.74
C ARG A 309 -35.92 3.37 -5.87
N ILE A 310 -34.61 3.42 -6.15
CA ILE A 310 -33.74 2.26 -5.92
C ILE A 310 -33.67 2.07 -4.41
N VAL A 311 -34.54 1.20 -3.92
CA VAL A 311 -34.49 0.65 -2.57
C VAL A 311 -33.34 -0.35 -2.59
N LEU A 312 -32.27 -0.06 -1.86
CA LEU A 312 -31.30 -1.08 -1.47
C LEU A 312 -32.06 -2.11 -0.63
N ASN A 313 -32.49 -3.19 -1.27
CA ASN A 313 -33.02 -4.36 -0.58
C ASN A 313 -31.90 -4.94 0.28
N THR A 314 -31.93 -4.59 1.57
CA THR A 314 -31.31 -5.38 2.62
C THR A 314 -32.14 -6.65 2.80
N THR A 315 -31.87 -7.66 1.98
CA THR A 315 -32.13 -9.05 2.40
C THR A 315 -30.91 -9.52 3.20
N PRO A 316 -31.12 -10.12 4.38
CA PRO A 316 -30.04 -10.47 5.28
C PRO A 316 -29.18 -11.55 4.63
N ILE A 317 -27.89 -11.25 4.46
CA ILE A 317 -26.88 -12.27 4.18
C ILE A 317 -26.73 -13.08 5.46
N THR A 318 -27.42 -14.22 5.51
CA THR A 318 -27.26 -15.20 6.58
C THR A 318 -25.85 -15.80 6.49
N GLU A 319 -25.08 -15.54 7.54
CA GLU A 319 -23.92 -16.29 8.05
C GLU A 319 -22.71 -16.47 7.12
N SER A 320 -22.03 -15.35 6.82
CA SER A 320 -20.59 -15.38 6.57
C SER A 320 -19.82 -15.38 7.89
N ARG A 321 -19.34 -16.57 8.31
CA ARG A 321 -18.17 -16.84 9.19
C ARG A 321 -17.55 -15.59 9.84
N GLN A 322 -18.18 -15.05 10.90
CA GLN A 322 -17.63 -13.93 11.66
C GLN A 322 -16.45 -14.43 12.51
N LEU A 323 -15.22 -14.16 12.07
CA LEU A 323 -14.07 -14.20 12.96
C LEU A 323 -14.29 -13.13 14.05
N THR A 324 -14.73 -13.56 15.24
CA THR A 324 -14.90 -12.69 16.41
C THR A 324 -13.53 -12.22 16.87
N VAL A 325 -13.32 -10.91 17.02
CA VAL A 325 -12.06 -10.37 17.60
C VAL A 325 -11.89 -11.00 18.98
N LYS A 326 -10.79 -11.71 19.20
CA LYS A 326 -10.48 -12.33 20.49
C LYS A 326 -10.08 -11.20 21.45
N LEU A 327 -10.89 -10.97 22.48
CA LEU A 327 -10.62 -9.95 23.48
C LEU A 327 -9.58 -10.49 24.47
N VAL A 328 -8.31 -10.11 24.28
CA VAL A 328 -7.19 -10.55 25.11
C VAL A 328 -6.61 -9.36 25.88
N SER A 329 -6.30 -9.56 27.15
CA SER A 329 -5.60 -8.58 27.97
C SER A 329 -4.57 -9.28 28.86
N ALA A 330 -3.37 -8.71 28.96
CA ALA A 330 -2.33 -9.19 29.87
C ALA A 330 -2.73 -8.99 31.36
N PHE A 331 -3.56 -7.99 31.63
CA PHE A 331 -3.99 -7.63 32.99
C PHE A 331 -5.49 -7.86 33.24
N GLY A 332 -6.18 -8.59 32.35
CA GLY A 332 -7.59 -8.92 32.51
C GLY A 332 -8.55 -7.74 32.29
N VAL A 333 -8.12 -6.71 31.55
CA VAL A 333 -8.94 -5.55 31.21
C VAL A 333 -10.10 -5.95 30.30
N ASP A 334 -11.31 -5.50 30.63
CA ASP A 334 -12.51 -5.80 29.86
C ASP A 334 -12.71 -4.83 28.69
N TYR A 335 -12.61 -5.38 27.48
CA TYR A 335 -12.79 -4.67 26.20
C TYR A 335 -14.20 -4.75 25.61
N ARG A 336 -15.13 -5.50 26.22
CA ARG A 336 -16.52 -5.60 25.75
C ARG A 336 -17.23 -4.24 25.65
N PRO A 337 -17.04 -3.29 26.58
CA PRO A 337 -17.63 -1.95 26.45
C PRO A 337 -17.13 -1.22 25.19
N LEU A 338 -15.82 -1.24 24.94
CA LEU A 338 -15.22 -0.64 23.75
C LEU A 338 -15.76 -1.28 22.46
N GLN A 339 -15.79 -2.61 22.41
CA GLN A 339 -16.35 -3.35 21.27
C GLN A 339 -17.81 -2.96 21.00
N LYS A 340 -18.64 -2.87 22.03
CA LYS A 340 -20.05 -2.49 21.90
C LYS A 340 -20.21 -1.08 21.32
N LEU A 341 -19.40 -0.12 21.77
CA LEU A 341 -19.43 1.26 21.28
C LEU A 341 -19.03 1.34 19.80
N LEU A 342 -17.94 0.66 19.44
CA LEU A 342 -17.43 0.63 18.07
C LEU A 342 -18.41 -0.04 17.09
N VAL A 343 -18.97 -1.19 17.45
CA VAL A 343 -20.00 -1.88 16.63
C VAL A 343 -21.26 -1.02 16.48
N SER A 344 -21.58 -0.20 17.48
CA SER A 344 -22.73 0.72 17.43
C SER A 344 -22.43 2.03 16.70
N GLY A 345 -21.22 2.22 16.15
CA GLY A 345 -20.80 3.46 15.49
C GLY A 345 -20.70 4.67 16.42
N LYS A 346 -20.61 4.46 17.73
CA LYS A 346 -20.46 5.52 18.74
C LYS A 346 -19.01 5.93 18.88
N TRP A 347 -18.50 6.57 17.82
CA TRP A 347 -17.06 6.85 17.64
C TRP A 347 -16.46 7.72 18.74
N LYS A 348 -17.19 8.72 19.23
CA LYS A 348 -16.71 9.62 20.29
C LYS A 348 -16.57 8.89 21.62
N GLU A 349 -17.58 8.13 22.00
CA GLU A 349 -17.55 7.34 23.23
C GLU A 349 -16.53 6.21 23.15
N ALA A 350 -16.38 5.58 21.98
CA ALA A 350 -15.35 4.58 21.74
C ALA A 350 -13.93 5.14 21.87
N ASP A 351 -13.72 6.38 21.42
CA ASP A 351 -12.43 7.08 21.55
C ASP A 351 -12.06 7.33 23.02
N LEU A 352 -13.00 7.86 23.79
CA LEU A 352 -12.82 8.07 25.24
C LEU A 352 -12.62 6.75 25.99
N GLU A 353 -13.39 5.72 25.65
CA GLU A 353 -13.22 4.39 26.25
C GLU A 353 -11.86 3.78 25.88
N THR A 354 -11.35 4.02 24.67
CA THR A 354 -10.02 3.57 24.25
C THR A 354 -8.93 4.15 25.16
N SER A 355 -8.93 5.46 25.39
CA SER A 355 -7.98 6.11 26.31
C SER A 355 -8.08 5.57 27.72
N LYS A 356 -9.31 5.36 28.22
CA LYS A 356 -9.55 4.80 29.55
C LYS A 356 -8.96 3.39 29.68
N LYS A 357 -9.14 2.54 28.67
CA LYS A 357 -8.57 1.18 28.65
C LYS A 357 -7.06 1.20 28.61
N ILE A 358 -6.46 2.12 27.86
CA ILE A 358 -5.00 2.28 27.82
C ILE A 358 -4.48 2.73 29.20
N LEU A 359 -5.13 3.68 29.86
CA LEU A 359 -4.77 4.08 31.22
C LEU A 359 -4.99 2.96 32.24
N GLU A 360 -6.01 2.12 32.06
CA GLU A 360 -6.27 0.94 32.90
C GLU A 360 -5.15 -0.08 32.80
N VAL A 361 -4.79 -0.48 31.59
CA VAL A 361 -3.69 -1.42 31.32
C VAL A 361 -2.35 -0.88 31.85
N ALA A 362 -2.09 0.42 31.71
CA ALA A 362 -0.88 1.03 32.23
C ALA A 362 -0.88 1.19 33.77
N GLY A 363 -2.00 0.97 34.46
CA GLY A 363 -2.13 1.24 35.90
C GLY A 363 -2.15 2.74 36.24
N ARG A 364 -2.55 3.58 35.29
CA ARG A 364 -2.42 5.04 35.31
C ARG A 364 -3.75 5.79 35.35
N ILE A 365 -4.88 5.11 35.57
CA ILE A 365 -6.22 5.75 35.62
C ILE A 365 -6.24 6.99 36.53
N LYS A 366 -5.70 6.88 37.75
CA LYS A 366 -5.68 8.01 38.71
C LYS A 366 -4.79 9.16 38.26
N ALA A 367 -3.71 8.86 37.52
CA ALA A 367 -2.82 9.89 36.99
C ALA A 367 -3.44 10.60 35.79
N GLY A 368 -4.19 9.87 34.96
CA GLY A 368 -4.84 10.41 33.75
C GLY A 368 -3.90 10.62 32.57
N TRP A 369 -2.61 10.27 32.70
CA TRP A 369 -1.59 10.42 31.66
C TRP A 369 -0.53 9.31 31.70
N LEU A 370 0.08 9.04 30.55
CA LEU A 370 1.10 8.04 30.26
C LEU A 370 2.47 8.68 30.15
N ARG A 371 3.47 8.04 30.75
CA ARG A 371 4.89 8.31 30.53
C ARG A 371 5.37 7.58 29.28
N VAL A 372 6.54 7.97 28.78
CA VAL A 372 7.22 7.24 27.70
C VAL A 372 7.49 5.78 28.10
N GLU A 373 7.88 5.53 29.36
CA GLU A 373 8.09 4.18 29.90
C GLU A 373 6.81 3.33 29.91
N ASP A 374 5.66 3.92 30.22
CA ASP A 374 4.36 3.23 30.20
C ASP A 374 4.04 2.74 28.79
N ILE A 375 4.34 3.56 27.78
CA ILE A 375 4.10 3.28 26.35
C ILE A 375 5.07 2.21 25.84
N GLN A 376 6.35 2.30 26.20
CA GLN A 376 7.35 1.32 25.78
C GLN A 376 7.10 -0.07 26.35
N ASN A 377 6.59 -0.15 27.58
CA ASN A 377 6.29 -1.40 28.27
C ASN A 377 4.83 -1.83 28.14
N PHE A 378 4.00 -1.10 27.37
CA PHE A 378 2.59 -1.42 27.23
C PHE A 378 2.42 -2.84 26.62
N PRO A 379 1.58 -3.72 27.20
CA PRO A 379 1.43 -5.08 26.71
C PRO A 379 0.94 -5.15 25.25
N ILE A 380 1.58 -6.00 24.46
CA ILE A 380 1.29 -6.12 23.03
C ILE A 380 -0.10 -6.71 22.77
N GLU A 381 -0.57 -7.65 23.60
CA GLU A 381 -1.90 -8.27 23.48
C GLU A 381 -3.03 -7.23 23.59
N ASP A 382 -2.92 -6.33 24.56
CA ASP A 382 -3.86 -5.25 24.81
C ASP A 382 -3.88 -4.25 23.64
N LEU A 383 -2.70 -3.84 23.17
CA LEU A 383 -2.56 -2.92 22.04
C LEU A 383 -3.15 -3.51 20.75
N ARG A 384 -2.90 -4.80 20.50
CA ARG A 384 -3.47 -5.55 19.35
C ARG A 384 -4.97 -5.66 19.45
N THR A 385 -5.51 -5.98 20.63
CA THR A 385 -6.96 -6.09 20.84
C THR A 385 -7.65 -4.77 20.53
N ILE A 386 -7.14 -3.65 21.05
CA ILE A 386 -7.69 -2.33 20.77
C ILE A 386 -7.61 -2.00 19.28
N ASN A 387 -6.44 -2.20 18.66
CA ASN A 387 -6.25 -1.92 17.24
C ASN A 387 -7.20 -2.73 16.34
N GLN A 388 -7.37 -4.03 16.61
CA GLN A 388 -8.28 -4.88 15.83
C GLN A 388 -9.74 -4.48 15.98
N LEU A 389 -10.15 -4.03 17.17
CA LEU A 389 -11.51 -3.53 17.38
C LEU A 389 -11.78 -2.28 16.53
N TRP A 390 -10.83 -1.35 16.48
CA TRP A 390 -10.93 -0.15 15.65
C TRP A 390 -10.93 -0.47 14.15
N LEU A 391 -9.98 -1.28 13.69
CA LEU A 391 -9.89 -1.69 12.28
C LEU A 391 -11.20 -2.34 11.82
N LYS A 392 -11.67 -3.36 12.54
CA LYS A 392 -12.86 -4.12 12.12
C LYS A 392 -14.11 -3.25 12.09
N SER A 393 -14.27 -2.36 13.05
CA SER A 393 -15.49 -1.56 13.18
C SER A 393 -15.51 -0.37 12.21
N SER A 394 -14.34 0.12 11.80
CA SER A 394 -14.17 1.26 10.90
C SER A 394 -13.94 0.87 9.45
N ASN A 395 -14.04 -0.41 9.10
CA ASN A 395 -13.65 -0.91 7.79
C ASN A 395 -12.20 -0.50 7.42
N GLU A 396 -11.30 -0.70 8.38
CA GLU A 396 -9.85 -0.46 8.31
C GLU A 396 -9.42 1.01 8.16
N LEU A 397 -10.33 1.96 8.37
CA LEU A 397 -10.03 3.39 8.30
C LEU A 397 -9.31 3.92 9.55
N TYR A 398 -9.58 3.34 10.73
CA TYR A 398 -9.13 3.83 12.03
C TYR A 398 -8.36 2.76 12.82
N GLY A 399 -7.45 3.22 13.68
CA GLY A 399 -6.63 2.36 14.53
C GLY A 399 -5.18 2.81 14.60
N PHE A 400 -4.47 2.30 15.60
CA PHE A 400 -3.08 2.64 15.86
C PHE A 400 -2.12 2.23 14.76
N SER A 401 -2.36 1.07 14.14
CA SER A 401 -1.58 0.60 12.99
C SER A 401 -1.72 1.54 11.78
N VAL A 402 -2.92 2.07 11.55
CA VAL A 402 -3.20 3.07 10.49
C VAL A 402 -2.46 4.37 10.78
N GLN A 403 -2.56 4.87 12.01
CA GLN A 403 -1.85 6.08 12.44
C GLN A 403 -0.34 5.92 12.38
N LYS A 404 0.19 4.78 12.83
CA LYS A 404 1.61 4.44 12.75
C LYS A 404 2.09 4.46 11.32
N ARG A 405 1.32 3.86 10.41
CA ARG A 405 1.62 3.85 8.98
C ARG A 405 1.73 5.28 8.44
N ILE A 406 0.74 6.12 8.72
CA ILE A 406 0.76 7.52 8.28
C ILE A 406 1.96 8.27 8.88
N TYR A 407 2.21 8.13 10.19
CA TYR A 407 3.34 8.76 10.88
C TYR A 407 4.69 8.33 10.30
N THR A 408 4.87 7.03 10.00
CA THR A 408 6.10 6.53 9.39
C THR A 408 6.26 7.06 7.96
N ASN A 409 5.18 7.10 7.17
CA ASN A 409 5.19 7.60 5.79
C ASN A 409 5.58 9.08 5.71
N VAL A 410 5.26 9.87 6.73
CA VAL A 410 5.68 11.28 6.80
C VAL A 410 7.12 11.48 7.30
N GLY A 411 7.87 10.39 7.51
CA GLY A 411 9.25 10.41 8.00
C GLY A 411 9.38 10.21 9.52
N GLY A 412 8.30 9.85 10.19
CA GLY A 412 8.25 9.63 11.63
C GLY A 412 9.30 8.63 12.11
N SER A 413 10.02 9.04 13.15
CA SER A 413 11.05 8.23 13.79
C SER A 413 10.84 8.17 15.30
N LYS A 414 11.65 7.36 15.99
CA LYS A 414 11.67 7.30 17.46
C LYS A 414 12.00 8.64 18.11
N LYS A 415 12.76 9.48 17.42
CA LYS A 415 13.03 10.84 17.86
C LYS A 415 11.89 11.71 17.36
N TYR A 416 11.28 12.45 18.27
CA TYR A 416 10.28 13.44 17.93
C TYR A 416 10.86 14.51 17.01
N ASP A 417 10.08 14.85 16.00
CA ASP A 417 10.33 15.97 15.10
C ASP A 417 9.02 16.72 14.94
N GLU A 418 9.03 18.01 15.30
CA GLU A 418 7.84 18.85 15.32
C GLU A 418 7.19 18.99 13.94
N LYS A 419 7.99 19.16 12.88
CA LYS A 419 7.45 19.32 11.53
C LYS A 419 6.80 18.04 11.04
N ILE A 420 7.39 16.90 11.38
CA ILE A 420 6.84 15.59 11.05
C ILE A 420 5.54 15.34 11.83
N TRP A 421 5.49 15.76 13.09
CA TRP A 421 4.29 15.64 13.92
C TRP A 421 3.15 16.52 13.43
N GLU A 422 3.43 17.78 13.08
CA GLU A 422 2.44 18.69 12.49
C GLU A 422 1.87 18.13 11.19
N TYR A 423 2.73 17.63 10.31
CA TYR A 423 2.34 17.08 9.02
C TYR A 423 1.62 15.72 9.15
N PHE A 424 2.00 14.91 10.14
CA PHE A 424 1.20 13.76 10.56
C PHE A 424 -0.20 14.20 10.98
N GLY A 425 -0.31 15.21 11.84
CA GLY A 425 -1.57 15.81 12.29
C GLY A 425 -2.44 16.30 11.14
N GLU A 426 -1.86 16.88 10.10
CA GLU A 426 -2.60 17.25 8.88
C GLU A 426 -3.14 16.02 8.14
N CYS A 427 -2.34 14.94 8.02
CA CYS A 427 -2.74 13.72 7.31
C CYS A 427 -3.90 12.99 7.99
N VAL A 428 -3.90 12.93 9.32
CA VAL A 428 -4.99 12.31 10.09
C VAL A 428 -6.14 13.29 10.38
N GLY A 429 -6.06 14.53 9.90
CA GLY A 429 -7.12 15.53 10.04
C GLY A 429 -7.25 16.12 11.45
N TRP A 430 -6.19 16.13 12.25
CA TRP A 430 -6.12 16.80 13.55
C TRP A 430 -5.57 18.22 13.47
N ARG A 431 -4.98 18.60 12.33
CA ARG A 431 -4.46 19.93 12.07
C ARG A 431 -4.98 20.44 10.73
N VAL A 432 -5.54 21.64 10.71
CA VAL A 432 -6.13 22.27 9.51
C VAL A 432 -5.68 23.71 9.45
N SER A 433 -5.24 24.18 8.29
CA SER A 433 -4.77 25.57 8.09
C SER A 433 -3.68 25.99 9.10
N GLN A 434 -2.78 25.07 9.42
CA GLN A 434 -1.71 25.23 10.41
C GLN A 434 -2.12 25.33 11.87
N GLU A 435 -3.40 25.08 12.19
CA GLU A 435 -3.90 25.07 13.56
C GLU A 435 -4.35 23.67 13.98
N TRP A 436 -3.99 23.27 15.20
CA TRP A 436 -4.46 22.01 15.80
C TRP A 436 -5.92 22.15 16.22
N LEU A 437 -6.74 21.18 15.83
CA LEU A 437 -8.16 21.13 16.18
C LEU A 437 -8.33 20.98 17.70
N LYS A 438 -9.31 21.69 18.25
CA LYS A 438 -9.75 21.50 19.64
C LYS A 438 -10.65 20.26 19.72
N VAL A 439 -10.83 19.75 20.94
CA VAL A 439 -11.67 18.57 21.22
C VAL A 439 -13.07 18.69 20.59
N ASP A 440 -13.66 19.88 20.60
CA ASP A 440 -14.99 20.14 20.06
C ASP A 440 -15.05 20.14 18.52
N ASP A 441 -13.90 20.30 17.86
CA ASP A 441 -13.78 20.37 16.40
C ASP A 441 -13.39 19.02 15.78
N ILE A 442 -13.03 18.02 16.60
CA ILE A 442 -12.71 16.66 16.15
C ILE A 442 -13.97 15.96 15.64
N LYS A 443 -13.87 15.35 14.46
CA LYS A 443 -15.01 14.73 13.78
C LYS A 443 -15.07 13.24 14.08
N PHE A 444 -15.96 12.87 14.99
CA PHE A 444 -16.22 11.47 15.36
C PHE A 444 -17.23 10.80 14.43
N VAL A 445 -16.86 10.65 13.15
CA VAL A 445 -17.72 10.10 12.09
C VAL A 445 -16.96 9.06 11.28
N ALA A 446 -17.68 8.12 10.64
CA ALA A 446 -17.08 7.01 9.88
C ALA A 446 -16.34 7.42 8.59
N ASN A 447 -16.53 8.65 8.13
CA ASN A 447 -15.93 9.19 6.90
C ASN A 447 -14.93 10.33 7.16
N ALA A 448 -14.41 10.44 8.39
CA ALA A 448 -13.29 11.33 8.68
C ALA A 448 -12.00 10.83 8.01
N ALA A 449 -10.95 11.66 8.02
CA ALA A 449 -9.65 11.32 7.42
C ALA A 449 -9.13 9.98 7.92
N ILE A 450 -8.38 9.26 7.09
CA ILE A 450 -7.83 7.95 7.47
C ILE A 450 -6.87 8.14 8.66
N GLY A 451 -6.96 7.25 9.66
CA GLY A 451 -6.21 7.36 10.91
C GLY A 451 -6.69 8.48 11.84
N HIS A 452 -7.81 9.15 11.56
CA HIS A 452 -8.35 10.22 12.42
C HIS A 452 -8.65 9.74 13.84
N LEU A 453 -9.02 8.47 14.02
CA LEU A 453 -9.29 7.86 15.31
C LEU A 453 -8.43 6.60 15.52
N PRO A 454 -8.15 6.22 16.78
CA PRO A 454 -8.48 6.95 18.02
C PRO A 454 -7.60 8.19 18.24
N TRP A 455 -8.16 9.25 18.82
CA TRP A 455 -7.53 10.56 19.01
C TRP A 455 -7.23 10.91 20.47
N ASP A 456 -8.15 10.69 21.40
CA ASP A 456 -8.04 11.20 22.79
C ASP A 456 -6.82 10.62 23.54
N VAL A 457 -6.32 9.44 23.15
CA VAL A 457 -5.15 8.82 23.77
C VAL A 457 -3.90 9.67 23.63
N TRP A 458 -3.78 10.45 22.54
CA TRP A 458 -2.61 11.27 22.28
C TRP A 458 -2.48 12.42 23.28
N TRP A 459 -3.61 12.89 23.82
CA TRP A 459 -3.65 13.87 24.92
C TRP A 459 -3.30 13.28 26.28
N LYS A 460 -3.26 11.95 26.40
CA LYS A 460 -2.81 11.29 27.63
C LYS A 460 -1.30 11.13 27.66
N CYS A 461 -0.57 11.32 26.56
CA CYS A 461 0.89 11.18 26.55
C CYS A 461 1.58 12.43 27.11
N VAL A 462 2.61 12.26 27.95
CA VAL A 462 3.46 13.38 28.38
C VAL A 462 4.35 13.80 27.23
N ASN A 463 4.03 14.96 26.66
CA ASN A 463 4.68 15.56 25.50
C ASN A 463 4.60 14.68 24.24
N ASN A 464 4.91 15.27 23.09
CA ASN A 464 4.78 14.57 21.81
C ASN A 464 5.80 13.41 21.63
N ASP A 465 6.84 13.36 22.47
CA ASP A 465 7.77 12.23 22.58
C ASP A 465 7.06 10.93 23.01
N GLY A 466 6.08 11.03 23.91
CA GLY A 466 5.26 9.87 24.29
C GLY A 466 4.37 9.39 23.14
N ALA A 467 3.73 10.33 22.44
CA ALA A 467 2.85 10.01 21.32
C ALA A 467 3.61 9.35 20.16
N SER A 468 4.75 9.94 19.76
CA SER A 468 5.63 9.36 18.75
C SER A 468 6.17 7.99 19.17
N SER A 469 6.46 7.77 20.47
CA SER A 469 6.94 6.48 21.00
C SER A 469 5.95 5.33 20.80
N LEU A 470 4.64 5.56 20.82
CA LEU A 470 3.65 4.51 20.53
C LEU A 470 3.64 4.16 19.03
N LEU A 471 3.70 5.17 18.15
CA LEU A 471 3.64 5.00 16.70
C LEU A 471 4.89 4.34 16.10
N VAL A 472 5.98 4.25 16.85
CA VAL A 472 7.26 3.67 16.40
C VAL A 472 7.59 2.35 17.08
N ARG A 473 6.66 1.84 17.90
CA ARG A 473 6.77 0.49 18.46
C ARG A 473 6.85 -0.52 17.34
N LYS A 474 7.86 -1.40 17.36
CA LYS A 474 8.09 -2.39 16.29
C LYS A 474 6.98 -3.44 16.20
N ASP A 475 6.24 -3.59 17.29
CA ASP A 475 5.31 -4.66 17.55
C ASP A 475 3.83 -4.23 17.48
N LEU A 476 3.60 -2.92 17.31
CA LEU A 476 2.39 -2.33 16.75
C LEU A 476 2.38 -2.50 15.23
#